data_AF-A0A401QN99-F1
#
_entry.id   AF-A0A401QN99-F1
#
_cell.length_a   1.000
_cell.length_b   1.000
_cell.length_c   1.000
_cell.angle_alpha   90.00
_cell.angle_beta   90.00
_cell.angle_gamma   90.00
#
_symmetry.space_group_name_H-M   'P 1'
#
loop_
_entity.id
_entity.type
_entity.pdbx_description
1 polymer ?
#
loop_
_entity_poly.entity_id
_entity_poly.type
_entity_poly.pdbx_seq_one_letter_code
_entity_poly.pdbx_strand_id
1 'polypeptide(L)'
;MRCNEDRTVIDDSRTRGKPMELIIGKKFKLPVWETIVASMRQGEVAEFLCETKHVMVYPMVSKSLRNIAVGKDPLEGQRHCCGIAQLHEHHSLGHCDLDHLQKEPQPLIFLIEMLKV
;
A
#
# COMPACT_ATOMS: atom_id res chain seq x y z
N MET A 1 0.44 -8.97 2.79
CA MET A 1 -0.46 -10.14 2.97
C MET A 1 -1.30 -9.91 4.22
N ARG A 2 -2.49 -10.52 4.29
CA ARG A 2 -3.28 -10.57 5.51
C ARG A 2 -2.62 -11.49 6.54
N CYS A 3 -2.81 -11.19 7.82
CA CYS A 3 -2.35 -12.04 8.93
C CYS A 3 -3.39 -13.14 9.24
N ASN A 4 -3.70 -13.99 8.24
CA ASN A 4 -4.58 -15.15 8.36
C ASN A 4 -3.82 -16.44 7.97
N GLU A 5 -4.44 -17.60 8.19
CA GLU A 5 -3.83 -18.91 7.90
C GLU A 5 -3.43 -19.04 6.42
N ASP A 6 -4.27 -18.53 5.51
CA ASP A 6 -4.04 -18.54 4.07
C ASP A 6 -3.01 -17.49 3.59
N ARG A 7 -2.53 -16.62 4.48
CA ARG A 7 -1.64 -15.48 4.17
C ARG A 7 -2.07 -14.72 2.91
N THR A 8 -3.36 -14.41 2.81
CA THR A 8 -3.96 -13.90 1.58
C THR A 8 -3.18 -12.69 1.03
N VAL A 9 -2.69 -12.80 -0.20
CA VAL A 9 -1.92 -11.76 -0.86
C VAL A 9 -2.84 -10.58 -1.22
N ILE A 10 -2.40 -9.35 -0.89
CA ILE A 10 -3.12 -8.12 -1.22
C ILE A 10 -2.42 -7.41 -2.38
N ASP A 11 -1.11 -7.22 -2.28
CA ASP A 11 -0.27 -6.72 -3.35
C ASP A 11 1.03 -7.52 -3.42
N ASP A 12 1.50 -7.75 -4.64
CA ASP A 12 2.80 -8.33 -4.95
C ASP A 12 3.45 -7.52 -6.09
N SER A 13 4.55 -6.83 -5.80
CA SER A 13 5.28 -6.02 -6.78
C SER A 13 6.00 -6.85 -7.84
N ARG A 14 6.35 -8.11 -7.54
CA ARG A 14 7.03 -9.01 -8.49
C ARG A 14 6.15 -9.31 -9.70
N THR A 15 4.85 -9.43 -9.49
CA THR A 15 3.85 -9.65 -10.56
C THR A 15 3.78 -8.49 -11.56
N ARG A 16 4.28 -7.30 -11.19
CA ARG A 16 4.20 -6.07 -11.99
C ARG A 16 5.48 -5.78 -12.78
N GLY A 17 6.51 -6.63 -12.64
CA GLY A 17 7.78 -6.51 -13.38
C GLY A 17 8.64 -5.28 -13.04
N LYS A 18 8.21 -4.43 -12.11
CA LYS A 18 8.97 -3.25 -11.67
C LYS A 18 9.04 -3.21 -10.13
N PRO A 19 10.24 -3.14 -9.55
CA PRO A 19 10.41 -2.93 -8.11
C PRO A 19 9.75 -1.65 -7.62
N MET A 20 9.38 -1.63 -6.35
CA MET A 20 8.89 -0.42 -5.68
C MET A 20 10.07 0.43 -5.24
N GLU A 21 9.99 1.74 -5.47
CA GLU A 21 10.96 2.73 -4.99
C GLU A 21 10.35 3.54 -3.85
N LEU A 22 11.10 3.71 -2.75
CA LEU A 22 10.67 4.48 -1.60
C LEU A 22 11.73 5.54 -1.27
N ILE A 23 11.29 6.79 -1.12
CA ILE A 23 12.17 7.92 -0.79
C ILE A 23 11.98 8.24 0.69
N ILE A 24 13.01 7.96 1.51
CA ILE A 24 12.99 8.23 2.95
C ILE A 24 12.90 9.74 3.22
N GLY A 25 12.12 10.14 4.23
CA GLY A 25 12.04 11.52 4.69
C GLY A 25 11.06 12.37 3.88
N LYS A 26 10.68 11.90 2.68
CA LYS A 26 9.41 12.29 2.09
C LYS A 26 8.37 11.37 2.69
N LYS A 27 7.80 11.74 3.84
CA LYS A 27 6.81 11.03 4.68
C LYS A 27 5.62 10.46 3.88
N PHE A 28 5.86 9.53 2.97
CA PHE A 28 4.92 9.13 1.95
C PHE A 28 4.06 8.03 2.53
N LYS A 29 2.97 8.49 3.14
CA LYS A 29 1.71 7.81 3.44
C LYS A 29 1.76 6.57 4.35
N LEU A 30 2.86 5.83 4.49
CA LEU A 30 2.97 4.65 5.37
C LEU A 30 4.30 4.65 6.15
N PRO A 31 4.36 5.36 7.30
CA PRO A 31 5.61 5.56 8.05
C PRO A 31 6.32 4.27 8.48
N VAL A 32 5.57 3.19 8.73
CA VAL A 32 6.16 1.90 9.14
C VAL A 32 7.11 1.32 8.09
N TRP A 33 6.91 1.64 6.80
CA TRP A 33 7.84 1.22 5.76
C TRP A 33 9.20 1.89 5.88
N GLU A 34 9.27 3.18 6.25
CA GLU A 34 10.56 3.86 6.47
C GLU A 34 11.33 3.19 7.61
N THR A 35 10.64 2.81 8.69
CA THR A 35 11.24 2.06 9.81
C THR A 35 11.76 0.70 9.37
N ILE A 36 10.97 -0.04 8.57
CA ILE A 36 11.38 -1.35 8.06
C ILE A 36 12.61 -1.23 7.16
N VAL A 37 12.54 -0.41 6.11
CA VAL A 37 13.64 -0.32 5.12
C VAL A 37 14.93 0.23 5.72
N ALA A 38 14.85 1.12 6.72
CA ALA A 38 16.01 1.62 7.43
C ALA A 38 16.72 0.55 8.28
N SER A 39 16.03 -0.54 8.61
CA SER A 39 16.60 -1.67 9.35
C SER A 39 17.25 -2.74 8.47
N MET A 40 17.00 -2.72 7.15
CA MET A 40 17.40 -3.76 6.22
C MET A 40 18.75 -3.48 5.54
N ARG A 41 19.45 -4.53 5.13
CA ARG A 41 20.67 -4.46 4.32
C ARG A 41 20.39 -4.76 2.85
N GLN A 42 21.24 -4.28 1.95
CA GLN A 42 21.15 -4.64 0.54
C GLN A 42 21.25 -6.17 0.35
N GLY A 43 20.33 -6.74 -0.42
CA GLY A 43 20.16 -8.17 -0.66
C GLY A 43 19.33 -8.91 0.40
N GLU A 44 18.91 -8.23 1.47
CA GLU A 44 18.12 -8.85 2.54
C GLU A 44 16.68 -9.15 2.09
N VAL A 45 16.17 -10.31 2.50
CA VAL A 45 14.76 -10.68 2.39
C VAL A 45 14.23 -10.96 3.79
N ALA A 46 13.24 -10.19 4.22
CA ALA A 46 12.69 -10.28 5.58
C ALA A 46 11.17 -10.10 5.61
N GLU A 47 10.53 -10.74 6.60
CA GLU A 47 9.09 -10.70 6.84
C GLU A 47 8.80 -9.87 8.10
N PHE A 48 7.86 -8.92 7.99
CA PHE A 48 7.50 -8.00 9.06
C PHE A 48 6.00 -8.07 9.31
N LEU A 49 5.60 -8.56 10.49
CA LEU A 49 4.23 -8.42 10.98
C LEU A 49 4.04 -7.02 11.56
N CYS A 50 3.10 -6.26 10.98
CA CYS A 50 2.76 -4.92 11.42
C CYS A 50 1.37 -4.91 12.04
N GLU A 51 1.26 -4.44 13.28
CA GLU A 51 -0.03 -4.24 13.95
C GLU A 51 -0.94 -3.26 13.19
N THR A 52 -2.24 -3.45 13.33
CA THR A 52 -3.30 -2.67 12.67
C THR A 52 -3.06 -1.16 12.73
N LYS A 53 -2.65 -0.64 13.90
CA LYS A 53 -2.40 0.81 14.13
C LYS A 53 -1.35 1.41 13.18
N HIS A 54 -0.41 0.60 12.70
CA HIS A 54 0.66 1.03 11.80
C HIS A 54 0.28 0.95 10.32
N VAL A 55 -0.81 0.25 9.99
CA VAL A 55 -1.19 -0.09 8.61
C VAL A 55 -2.58 0.39 8.23
N MET A 56 -3.26 1.16 9.09
CA MET A 56 -4.58 1.75 8.82
C MET A 56 -4.70 2.45 7.46
N VAL A 57 -3.61 3.09 7.03
CA VAL A 57 -3.53 3.88 5.79
C VAL A 57 -3.12 3.04 4.57
N TYR A 58 -2.77 1.77 4.76
CA TYR A 58 -2.32 0.88 3.69
C TYR A 58 -3.33 0.75 2.52
N PRO A 59 -4.66 0.66 2.72
CA PRO A 59 -5.61 0.63 1.60
C PRO A 59 -5.45 1.82 0.63
N MET A 60 -5.24 3.03 1.16
CA MET A 60 -5.03 4.24 0.35
C MET A 60 -3.68 4.24 -0.38
N VAL A 61 -2.65 3.71 0.28
CA VAL A 61 -1.31 3.56 -0.30
C VAL A 61 -1.33 2.53 -1.42
N SER A 62 -1.95 1.38 -1.18
CA SER A 62 -2.14 0.32 -2.19
C SER A 62 -2.90 0.85 -3.41
N LYS A 63 -4.03 1.57 -3.22
CA LYS A 63 -4.74 2.23 -4.33
C LYS A 63 -3.82 3.14 -5.13
N SER A 64 -3.01 3.98 -4.46
CA SER A 64 -2.06 4.87 -5.13
C SER A 64 -1.02 4.08 -5.95
N LEU A 65 -0.46 3.00 -5.38
CA LEU A 65 0.51 2.14 -6.03
C LEU A 65 -0.09 1.37 -7.23
N ARG A 66 -1.33 0.90 -7.11
CA ARG A 66 -2.07 0.26 -8.21
C ARG A 66 -2.31 1.23 -9.37
N ASN A 67 -2.70 2.47 -9.08
CA ASN A 67 -2.87 3.51 -10.09
C ASN A 67 -1.56 3.82 -10.82
N ILE A 68 -0.45 3.99 -10.08
CA ILE A 68 0.88 4.21 -10.67
C ILE A 68 1.28 3.02 -11.56
N ALA A 69 1.00 1.79 -11.13
CA ALA A 69 1.34 0.59 -11.89
C ALA A 69 0.61 0.49 -13.25
N VAL A 70 -0.60 1.07 -13.36
CA VAL A 70 -1.34 1.13 -14.63
C VAL A 70 -1.11 2.43 -15.40
N GLY A 71 -0.11 3.23 -15.00
CA GLY A 71 0.27 4.47 -15.69
C GLY A 71 -0.69 5.65 -15.48
N LYS A 72 -1.61 5.56 -14.50
CA LYS A 72 -2.45 6.71 -14.13
C LYS A 72 -1.64 7.70 -13.32
N ASP A 73 -1.74 8.98 -13.65
CA ASP A 73 -1.10 10.03 -12.86
C ASP A 73 -1.68 10.03 -11.44
N PRO A 74 -0.86 9.93 -10.37
CA PRO A 74 -1.33 10.07 -8.99
C PRO A 74 -2.06 11.40 -8.71
N LEU A 75 -1.91 12.41 -9.58
CA LEU A 75 -2.60 13.70 -9.53
C LEU A 75 -3.94 13.72 -10.30
N GLU A 76 -4.23 12.76 -11.19
CA GLU A 76 -5.49 12.75 -11.97
C GLU A 76 -6.73 12.62 -11.08
N GLY A 77 -6.62 11.98 -9.91
CA GLY A 77 -7.70 11.87 -8.92
C GLY A 77 -7.81 13.05 -7.94
N GLN A 78 -6.91 14.03 -8.02
CA GLN A 78 -6.98 15.28 -7.24
C GLN A 78 -7.71 16.40 -7.98
N ARG A 79 -8.14 16.18 -9.23
CA ARG A 79 -8.98 17.14 -9.95
C ARG A 79 -10.35 17.21 -9.28
N HIS A 80 -10.56 18.29 -8.51
CA HIS A 80 -11.86 18.71 -7.98
C HIS A 80 -12.83 18.98 -9.13
N CYS A 81 -13.55 17.96 -9.59
CA CYS A 81 -14.75 18.14 -10.40
C CYS A 81 -15.97 18.11 -9.47
N CYS A 82 -16.81 19.13 -9.56
CA CYS A 82 -17.82 19.55 -8.61
C CYS A 82 -18.86 18.48 -8.19
N GLY A 83 -18.98 18.23 -6.88
CA GLY A 83 -20.18 18.60 -6.12
C GLY A 83 -21.26 17.54 -5.85
N ILE A 84 -21.69 16.70 -6.80
CA ILE A 84 -22.91 15.87 -6.59
C ILE A 84 -22.77 14.40 -7.01
N ALA A 85 -21.89 14.05 -7.95
CA ALA A 85 -21.63 12.63 -8.29
C ALA A 85 -20.77 11.88 -7.25
N GLN A 86 -20.04 12.62 -6.40
CA GLN A 86 -19.08 12.06 -5.43
C GLN A 86 -19.70 11.42 -4.18
N LEU A 87 -20.96 11.74 -3.84
CA LEU A 87 -21.57 11.30 -2.57
C LEU A 87 -21.73 9.77 -2.45
N HIS A 88 -21.86 9.04 -3.55
CA HIS A 88 -21.92 7.56 -3.54
C HIS A 88 -20.54 6.89 -3.66
N GLU A 89 -19.52 7.59 -4.13
CA GLU A 89 -18.15 7.04 -4.30
C GLU A 89 -17.31 7.10 -3.01
N HIS A 90 -17.76 7.81 -1.98
CA HIS A 90 -16.96 8.07 -0.77
C HIS A 90 -16.63 6.86 0.11
N HIS A 91 -17.25 5.69 -0.11
CA HIS A 91 -17.00 4.48 0.68
C HIS A 91 -16.12 3.43 0.00
N SER A 92 -15.75 3.63 -1.28
CA SER A 92 -15.00 2.63 -2.05
C SER A 92 -13.72 3.21 -2.66
N LEU A 93 -12.68 2.40 -2.61
CA LEU A 93 -11.39 2.58 -3.27
C LEU A 93 -11.39 2.06 -4.71
N GLY A 94 -12.48 1.43 -5.16
CA GLY A 94 -12.58 0.77 -6.46
C GLY A 94 -11.94 -0.61 -6.49
N HIS A 95 -11.63 -1.17 -5.32
CA HIS A 95 -10.95 -2.45 -5.14
C HIS A 95 -11.59 -3.19 -3.96
N CYS A 96 -12.35 -4.26 -4.23
CA CYS A 96 -13.13 -4.96 -3.21
C CYS A 96 -12.28 -5.46 -2.02
N ASP A 97 -11.05 -5.88 -2.30
CA ASP A 97 -10.09 -6.35 -1.29
C ASP A 97 -9.60 -5.21 -0.38
N LEU A 98 -9.37 -4.02 -0.94
CA LEU A 98 -8.99 -2.83 -0.18
C LEU A 98 -10.18 -2.21 0.57
N ASP A 99 -11.37 -2.24 -0.02
CA ASP A 99 -12.62 -1.79 0.63
C ASP A 99 -12.93 -2.63 1.86
N HIS A 100 -12.79 -3.95 1.74
CA HIS A 100 -12.93 -4.85 2.87
C HIS A 100 -11.84 -4.60 3.92
N LEU A 101 -10.59 -4.43 3.50
CA LEU A 101 -9.50 -4.11 4.45
C LEU A 101 -9.70 -2.77 5.17
N GLN A 102 -10.35 -1.80 4.52
CA GLN A 102 -10.71 -0.53 5.13
C GLN A 102 -11.88 -0.65 6.12
N LYS A 103 -12.86 -1.51 5.82
CA LYS A 103 -14.00 -1.80 6.71
C LYS A 103 -13.61 -2.67 7.90
N GLU A 104 -12.70 -3.62 7.68
CA GLU A 104 -12.18 -4.56 8.67
C GLU A 104 -10.65 -4.44 8.77
N PRO A 105 -10.15 -3.40 9.46
CA PRO A 105 -8.72 -3.21 9.66
C PRO A 105 -8.11 -4.37 10.45
N GLN A 106 -6.97 -4.86 9.98
CA GLN A 106 -6.28 -6.00 10.56
C GLN A 106 -4.76 -5.85 10.44
N PRO A 107 -3.97 -6.60 11.22
CA PRO A 107 -2.52 -6.66 11.06
C PRO A 107 -2.14 -7.17 9.67
N LEU A 108 -1.04 -6.65 9.13
CA LEU A 108 -0.53 -7.03 7.81
C LEU A 108 0.90 -7.54 7.90
N ILE A 109 1.20 -8.50 7.04
CA ILE A 109 2.54 -9.04 6.86
C ILE A 109 3.15 -8.44 5.59
N PHE A 110 4.32 -7.82 5.73
CA PHE A 110 5.12 -7.34 4.60
C PHE A 110 6.36 -8.22 4.44
N LEU A 111 6.45 -8.93 3.31
CA LEU A 111 7.66 -9.59 2.87
C LEU A 111 8.40 -8.62 1.93
N ILE A 112 9.57 -8.16 2.34
CA ILE A 112 10.34 -7.15 1.60
C ILE A 112 11.69 -7.74 1.20
N GLU A 113 12.07 -7.50 -0.04
CA GLU A 113 13.40 -7.76 -0.57
C GLU A 113 14.07 -6.41 -0.86
N MET A 114 15.20 -6.15 -0.20
CA MET A 114 15.95 -4.91 -0.34
C MET A 114 16.93 -5.03 -1.51
N LEU A 115 16.55 -4.55 -2.69
CA LEU A 115 17.40 -4.67 -3.88
C LEU A 115 18.59 -3.70 -3.86
N LYS A 116 18.35 -2.46 -3.47
CA LYS A 116 19.33 -1.38 -3.47
C LYS A 116 18.91 -0.27 -2.50
N VAL A 117 19.89 0.36 -1.85
CA VAL A 117 19.75 1.58 -1.03
C VAL A 117 20.35 2.76 -1.78
#